data_AF-A0A4R8RQ38-F1
#
_entry.id   AF-A0A4R8RQ38-F1
#
_cell.length_a   1.000
_cell.length_b   1.000
_cell.length_c   1.000
_cell.angle_alpha   90.00
_cell.angle_beta   90.00
_cell.angle_gamma   90.00
#
_symmetry.space_group_name_H-M   'P 1'
#
loop_
_entity.id
_entity.type
_entity.pdbx_description
1 polymer ?
#
loop_
_entity_poly.entity_id
_entity_poly.type
_entity_poly.pdbx_seq_one_letter_code
_entity_poly.pdbx_strand_id
1 'polypeptide(L)'
;MADSPKPQPPHGAKDISPARSKTASPAQRSATASPAGHAPPDVPTDQSQIEADDTENSSTTDDQLVPPNVKFVIDDVESPWVDEKYDWIFCRSMAGALKDWPTLVGNIFENVNPNGWAEFQDWDILYYSEDGTLTEDHHTLKLLRTFLDCCKTIGREARPGPQLQGWVENAGFKNVNHHTFKVPIGPWPKDPHYKDIGMRNLVQILEGLEAYYLRILTGVAGWSEIEVQTMLAAVRNEMKSGKMHASMKL
;
A
#
# COMPACT_ATOMS: atom_id res chain seq x y z
N MET A 1 -16.64 57.78 -37.38
CA MET A 1 -16.63 57.81 -35.90
C MET A 1 -15.42 57.02 -35.47
N ALA A 2 -14.52 57.72 -34.78
CA ALA A 2 -13.17 57.31 -34.51
C ALA A 2 -13.06 56.46 -33.24
N ASP A 3 -11.97 55.71 -33.23
CA ASP A 3 -11.33 54.90 -32.20
C ASP A 3 -11.50 55.39 -30.75
N SER A 4 -11.65 54.46 -29.81
CA SER A 4 -11.53 54.73 -28.37
C SER A 4 -10.78 53.54 -27.73
N PRO A 5 -9.49 53.70 -27.39
CA PRO A 5 -8.68 52.63 -26.84
C PRO A 5 -8.94 52.40 -25.34
N LYS A 6 -8.92 51.12 -24.95
CA LYS A 6 -8.99 50.68 -23.55
C LYS A 6 -7.71 51.08 -22.77
N PRO A 7 -7.82 51.46 -21.49
CA PRO A 7 -6.68 51.89 -20.68
C PRO A 7 -5.79 50.71 -20.22
N GLN A 8 -4.47 50.89 -20.35
CA GLN A 8 -3.44 50.05 -19.74
C GLN A 8 -3.29 50.34 -18.23
N PRO A 9 -2.95 49.34 -17.40
CA PRO A 9 -2.58 49.56 -16.00
C PRO A 9 -1.10 50.00 -15.84
N PRO A 10 -0.76 50.78 -14.80
CA PRO A 10 0.57 51.34 -14.61
C PRO A 10 1.59 50.33 -14.05
N HIS A 11 2.85 50.47 -14.50
CA HIS A 11 4.01 49.79 -13.95
C HIS A 11 4.42 50.33 -12.57
N GLY A 12 4.78 49.41 -11.67
CA GLY A 12 5.81 49.64 -10.66
C GLY A 12 5.35 49.96 -9.24
N ALA A 13 5.33 48.94 -8.37
CA ALA A 13 5.61 49.10 -6.94
C ALA A 13 6.28 47.82 -6.42
N LYS A 14 7.51 48.00 -5.90
CA LYS A 14 8.21 47.03 -5.05
C LYS A 14 7.42 46.91 -3.74
N ASP A 15 7.31 45.70 -3.17
CA ASP A 15 7.90 45.40 -1.86
C ASP A 15 7.46 44.07 -1.20
N ILE A 16 8.46 43.45 -0.56
CA ILE A 16 8.43 42.72 0.72
C ILE A 16 7.73 41.35 0.77
N SER A 17 8.55 40.31 0.70
CA SER A 17 8.29 38.99 1.29
C SER A 17 8.23 39.07 2.82
N PRO A 18 7.25 38.45 3.50
CA PRO A 18 7.37 38.15 4.92
C PRO A 18 7.89 36.73 5.14
N ALA A 19 9.02 36.63 5.83
CA ALA A 19 9.56 35.40 6.39
C ALA A 19 8.53 34.76 7.32
N ARG A 20 8.16 33.49 7.07
CA ARG A 20 7.29 32.72 7.96
C ARG A 20 8.14 31.96 8.98
N SER A 21 8.00 32.39 10.24
CA SER A 21 8.47 31.75 11.46
C SER A 21 8.20 30.24 11.46
N LYS A 22 9.24 29.43 11.71
CA LYS A 22 9.14 28.00 12.03
C LYS A 22 9.07 27.85 13.55
N THR A 23 7.87 27.66 14.09
CA THR A 23 7.67 27.04 15.40
C THR A 23 6.58 25.99 15.27
N ALA A 24 7.00 24.72 15.09
CA ALA A 24 6.14 23.56 15.23
C ALA A 24 6.58 22.80 16.49
N SER A 25 5.63 22.58 17.39
CA SER A 25 5.77 21.81 18.63
C SER A 25 5.95 20.31 18.30
N PRO A 26 6.75 19.53 19.06
CA PRO A 26 6.96 18.13 18.73
C PRO A 26 5.74 17.28 19.13
N ALA A 27 5.08 16.71 18.13
CA ALA A 27 4.13 15.61 18.34
C ALA A 27 4.90 14.34 18.69
N GLN A 28 4.58 13.74 19.83
CA GLN A 28 5.14 12.45 20.26
C GLN A 28 4.81 11.37 19.24
N ARG A 29 5.84 10.80 18.59
CA ARG A 29 5.70 9.64 17.72
C ARG A 29 5.69 8.38 18.58
N SER A 30 4.62 7.62 18.52
CA SER A 30 4.56 6.23 18.99
C SER A 30 5.03 5.33 17.85
N ALA A 31 6.21 4.74 17.99
CA ALA A 31 6.64 3.66 17.11
C ALA A 31 5.85 2.40 17.49
N THR A 32 4.88 2.01 16.66
CA THR A 32 4.28 0.69 16.77
C THR A 32 5.09 -0.26 15.88
N ALA A 33 5.91 -1.10 16.50
CA ALA A 33 6.55 -2.21 15.80
C ALA A 33 5.46 -3.14 15.25
N SER A 34 5.46 -3.37 13.93
CA SER A 34 4.72 -4.48 13.34
C SER A 34 5.25 -5.81 13.90
N PRO A 35 4.40 -6.83 14.09
CA PRO A 35 4.89 -8.12 14.52
C PRO A 35 5.83 -8.66 13.45
N ALA A 36 7.07 -8.97 13.86
CA ALA A 36 8.07 -9.59 13.02
C ALA A 36 7.47 -10.82 12.31
N GLY A 37 7.66 -10.91 11.00
CA GLY A 37 7.45 -12.16 10.27
C GLY A 37 8.26 -13.26 10.97
N HIS A 38 7.69 -14.46 11.10
CA HIS A 38 8.44 -15.62 11.56
C HIS A 38 9.46 -15.95 10.47
N ALA A 39 10.70 -15.52 10.65
CA ALA A 39 11.81 -16.04 9.87
C ALA A 39 11.78 -17.59 9.96
N PRO A 40 12.04 -18.32 8.86
CA PRO A 40 12.19 -19.77 8.92
C PRO A 40 13.23 -20.15 9.99
N PRO A 41 13.09 -21.32 10.64
CA PRO A 41 13.91 -21.72 11.80
C PRO A 41 15.43 -21.76 11.55
N ASP A 42 15.88 -21.64 10.29
CA ASP A 42 17.28 -21.77 9.88
C ASP A 42 17.88 -20.48 9.26
N VAL A 43 17.22 -19.32 9.36
CA VAL A 43 17.78 -18.05 8.86
C VAL A 43 18.64 -17.37 9.95
N PRO A 44 19.95 -17.12 9.72
CA PRO A 44 20.81 -16.40 10.66
C PRO A 44 20.28 -15.00 10.94
N THR A 45 20.20 -14.61 12.21
CA THR A 45 19.58 -13.35 12.69
C THR A 45 20.37 -12.07 12.34
N ASP A 46 21.41 -12.16 11.52
CA ASP A 46 22.27 -11.06 11.12
C ASP A 46 22.40 -11.01 9.59
N GLN A 47 21.41 -10.41 8.92
CA GLN A 47 21.44 -10.21 7.46
C GLN A 47 20.78 -8.88 7.07
N SER A 48 21.33 -8.25 6.03
CA SER A 48 20.79 -7.04 5.41
C SER A 48 19.41 -7.33 4.83
N GLN A 49 18.37 -6.80 5.47
CA GLN A 49 17.01 -6.86 4.96
C GLN A 49 16.80 -5.72 3.97
N ILE A 50 16.30 -6.04 2.78
CA ILE A 50 15.77 -5.05 1.85
C ILE A 50 14.25 -5.08 2.02
N GLU A 51 13.70 -3.99 2.54
CA GLU A 51 12.26 -3.75 2.60
C GLU A 51 11.93 -2.81 1.44
N ALA A 52 11.20 -3.32 0.43
CA ALA A 52 10.64 -2.48 -0.62
C ALA A 52 9.35 -1.85 -0.08
N ASP A 53 9.40 -0.56 0.28
CA ASP A 53 8.25 0.25 0.70
C ASP A 53 8.09 1.43 -0.26
N ASP A 54 6.90 1.57 -0.85
CA ASP A 54 6.54 2.56 -1.88
C ASP A 54 6.16 3.93 -1.27
N THR A 55 6.73 4.30 -0.13
CA THR A 55 6.42 5.59 0.52
C THR A 55 7.20 6.75 -0.13
N GLU A 56 6.63 7.36 -1.17
CA GLU A 56 7.02 8.71 -1.61
C GLU A 56 6.70 9.73 -0.51
N ASN A 57 7.69 10.03 0.36
CA ASN A 57 8.03 11.35 0.92
C ASN A 57 8.72 11.24 2.29
N SER A 58 10.07 11.25 2.32
CA SER A 58 10.80 11.91 3.42
C SER A 58 12.26 12.19 3.05
N SER A 59 12.56 13.40 2.57
CA SER A 59 13.93 13.87 2.39
C SER A 59 14.59 14.32 3.71
N THR A 60 14.34 13.59 4.81
CA THR A 60 14.99 13.82 6.10
C THR A 60 15.24 12.48 6.80
N THR A 61 16.11 11.64 6.23
CA THR A 61 16.84 10.66 7.04
C THR A 61 17.83 11.44 7.89
N ASP A 62 17.56 11.49 9.20
CA ASP A 62 18.61 11.80 10.17
C ASP A 62 19.56 10.59 10.14
N ASP A 63 20.70 10.73 9.47
CA ASP A 63 21.70 9.66 9.23
C ASP A 63 22.21 8.98 10.53
N GLN A 64 21.80 9.46 11.70
CA GLN A 64 22.23 8.98 13.02
C GLN A 64 21.49 7.74 13.55
N LEU A 65 20.47 7.22 12.86
CA LEU A 65 19.61 6.14 13.38
C LEU A 65 19.57 4.86 12.51
N VAL A 66 20.37 4.78 11.45
CA VAL A 66 20.41 3.58 10.59
C VAL A 66 21.46 2.61 11.13
N PRO A 67 21.09 1.35 11.48
CA PRO A 67 22.07 0.34 11.84
C PRO A 67 23.12 0.15 10.73
N PRO A 68 24.39 -0.12 11.07
CA PRO A 68 25.47 -0.20 10.08
C PRO A 68 25.30 -1.32 9.04
N ASN A 69 24.42 -2.29 9.31
CA ASN A 69 24.07 -3.40 8.43
C ASN A 69 22.80 -3.16 7.58
N VAL A 70 22.24 -1.94 7.60
CA VAL A 70 21.06 -1.57 6.81
C VAL A 70 21.45 -0.56 5.74
N LYS A 71 20.99 -0.81 4.51
CA LYS A 71 21.14 0.10 3.37
C LYS A 71 19.78 0.32 2.74
N PHE A 72 19.43 1.58 2.51
CA PHE A 72 18.22 1.95 1.78
C PHE A 72 18.60 2.24 0.33
N VAL A 73 17.86 1.64 -0.59
CA VAL A 73 18.04 1.82 -2.03
C VAL A 73 16.72 2.30 -2.60
N ILE A 74 16.77 3.37 -3.39
CA ILE A 74 15.62 3.87 -4.15
C ILE A 74 15.79 3.35 -5.56
N ASP A 75 14.96 2.39 -5.95
CA ASP A 75 14.99 1.81 -7.29
C ASP A 75 13.60 1.29 -7.70
N ASP A 76 13.42 1.06 -9.00
CA ASP A 76 12.25 0.38 -9.56
C ASP A 76 12.46 -1.13 -9.48
N VAL A 77 11.67 -1.80 -8.63
CA VAL A 77 11.77 -3.25 -8.42
C VAL A 77 11.47 -4.08 -9.67
N GLU A 78 10.77 -3.52 -10.68
CA GLU A 78 10.49 -4.18 -11.96
C GLU A 78 11.70 -4.13 -12.92
N SER A 79 12.71 -3.29 -12.64
CA SER A 79 13.95 -3.20 -13.43
C SER A 79 14.91 -4.36 -13.13
N PRO A 80 15.87 -4.67 -14.01
CA PRO A 80 16.89 -5.69 -13.74
C PRO A 80 17.78 -5.30 -12.56
N TRP A 81 17.95 -6.22 -11.59
CA TRP A 81 18.78 -5.97 -10.41
C TRP A 81 20.25 -6.22 -10.75
N VAL A 82 21.13 -5.31 -10.34
CA VAL A 82 22.59 -5.34 -10.63
C VAL A 82 23.45 -5.63 -9.40
N ASP A 83 22.80 -5.87 -8.26
CA ASP A 83 23.43 -6.07 -6.96
C ASP A 83 23.95 -7.50 -6.74
N GLU A 84 24.64 -7.69 -5.61
CA GLU A 84 24.97 -9.03 -5.12
C GLU A 84 23.69 -9.83 -4.80
N LYS A 85 23.77 -11.15 -4.96
CA LYS A 85 22.66 -12.04 -4.63
C LYS A 85 22.43 -12.09 -3.11
N TYR A 86 21.18 -12.32 -2.73
CA TYR A 86 20.72 -12.33 -1.35
C TYR A 86 20.36 -13.74 -0.88
N ASP A 87 20.59 -14.03 0.40
CA ASP A 87 20.17 -15.32 0.99
C ASP A 87 18.67 -15.35 1.30
N TRP A 88 18.07 -14.18 1.53
CA TRP A 88 16.65 -14.03 1.74
C TRP A 88 16.15 -12.74 1.10
N ILE A 89 15.07 -12.83 0.31
CA ILE A 89 14.40 -11.68 -0.28
C ILE A 89 12.95 -11.67 0.22
N PHE A 90 12.52 -10.54 0.77
CA PHE A 90 11.17 -10.34 1.27
C PHE A 90 10.45 -9.26 0.46
N CYS A 91 9.26 -9.58 -0.06
CA CYS A 91 8.41 -8.66 -0.81
C CYS A 91 7.02 -8.64 -0.18
N ARG A 92 6.52 -7.46 0.17
CA ARG A 92 5.21 -7.32 0.81
C ARG A 92 4.45 -6.09 0.35
N SER A 93 3.12 -6.21 0.26
CA SER A 93 2.19 -5.09 0.06
C SER A 93 2.41 -4.31 -1.24
N MET A 94 2.57 -5.02 -2.36
CA MET A 94 2.74 -4.48 -3.71
C MET A 94 1.44 -4.54 -4.55
N ALA A 95 0.31 -4.92 -3.96
CA ALA A 95 -1.01 -4.86 -4.61
C ALA A 95 -1.27 -3.48 -5.23
N GLY A 96 -1.49 -3.46 -6.55
CA GLY A 96 -1.73 -2.24 -7.34
C GLY A 96 -0.47 -1.45 -7.71
N ALA A 97 0.68 -1.77 -7.12
CA ALA A 97 1.94 -1.06 -7.34
C ALA A 97 2.71 -1.57 -8.58
N LEU A 98 2.52 -2.84 -8.97
CA LEU A 98 3.29 -3.50 -10.04
C LEU A 98 2.51 -3.66 -11.35
N LYS A 99 3.19 -3.56 -12.50
CA LYS A 99 2.59 -3.83 -13.83
C LYS A 99 2.68 -5.31 -14.15
N ASP A 100 3.80 -5.94 -13.78
CA ASP A 100 4.13 -7.31 -14.14
C ASP A 100 4.76 -8.06 -12.96
N TRP A 101 3.89 -8.73 -12.20
CA TRP A 101 4.28 -9.62 -11.11
C TRP A 101 5.23 -10.75 -11.54
N PRO A 102 4.97 -11.50 -12.62
CA PRO A 102 5.92 -12.47 -13.15
C PRO A 102 7.34 -11.93 -13.36
N THR A 103 7.48 -10.70 -13.86
CA THR A 103 8.80 -10.05 -14.03
C THR A 103 9.49 -9.86 -12.67
N LEU A 104 8.81 -9.30 -11.67
CA LEU A 104 9.39 -9.14 -10.33
C LEU A 104 9.77 -10.50 -9.70
N VAL A 105 8.88 -11.49 -9.78
CA VAL A 105 9.15 -12.83 -9.21
C VAL A 105 10.34 -13.49 -9.92
N GLY A 106 10.48 -13.31 -11.22
CA GLY A 106 11.65 -13.75 -11.99
C GLY A 106 12.94 -13.04 -11.55
N ASN A 107 12.89 -11.72 -11.38
CA ASN A 107 14.04 -10.95 -10.86
C ASN A 107 14.48 -11.47 -9.49
N ILE A 108 13.52 -11.73 -8.58
CA ILE A 108 13.79 -12.28 -7.26
C ILE A 108 14.41 -13.70 -7.36
N PHE A 109 13.90 -14.55 -8.26
CA PHE A 109 14.46 -15.89 -8.50
C PHE A 109 15.92 -15.84 -8.97
N GLU A 110 16.26 -14.93 -9.88
CA GLU A 110 17.64 -14.81 -10.37
C GLU A 110 18.59 -14.21 -9.34
N ASN A 111 18.08 -13.43 -8.37
CA ASN A 111 18.88 -12.71 -7.38
C ASN A 111 18.90 -13.37 -5.99
N VAL A 112 18.19 -14.48 -5.80
CA VAL A 112 18.36 -15.30 -4.59
C VAL A 112 19.56 -16.23 -4.75
N ASN A 113 20.35 -16.41 -3.70
CA ASN A 113 21.44 -17.37 -3.66
C ASN A 113 20.91 -18.81 -3.78
N PRO A 114 21.73 -19.76 -4.29
CA PRO A 114 21.40 -21.18 -4.17
C PRO A 114 21.12 -21.55 -2.71
N ASN A 115 20.00 -22.22 -2.44
CA ASN A 115 19.47 -22.55 -1.11
C ASN A 115 18.94 -21.36 -0.29
N GLY A 116 18.89 -20.16 -0.85
CA GLY A 116 18.20 -19.02 -0.24
C GLY A 116 16.67 -19.11 -0.35
N TRP A 117 16.00 -18.15 0.27
CA TRP A 117 14.54 -18.10 0.36
C TRP A 117 13.98 -16.81 -0.23
N ALA A 118 12.80 -16.90 -0.83
CA ALA A 118 11.99 -15.74 -1.18
C ALA A 118 10.67 -15.85 -0.43
N GLU A 119 10.23 -14.75 0.18
CA GLU A 119 8.95 -14.66 0.87
C GLU A 119 8.12 -13.51 0.29
N PHE A 120 6.87 -13.83 -0.03
CA PHE A 120 5.89 -12.91 -0.59
C PHE A 120 4.69 -12.84 0.34
N GLN A 121 4.25 -11.63 0.70
CA GLN A 121 3.05 -11.40 1.50
C GLN A 121 2.20 -10.33 0.82
N ASP A 122 1.05 -10.70 0.27
CA ASP A 122 0.23 -9.71 -0.43
C ASP A 122 -1.26 -10.05 -0.46
N TRP A 123 -2.07 -9.02 -0.64
CA TRP A 123 -3.49 -9.03 -0.32
C TRP A 123 -4.34 -9.59 -1.47
N ASP A 124 -5.44 -10.22 -1.08
CA ASP A 124 -6.68 -10.17 -1.82
C ASP A 124 -7.52 -9.00 -1.29
N ILE A 125 -7.47 -7.85 -1.98
CA ILE A 125 -8.17 -6.64 -1.52
C ILE A 125 -9.70 -6.72 -1.68
N LEU A 126 -10.24 -7.77 -2.30
CA LEU A 126 -11.69 -7.93 -2.39
C LEU A 126 -12.24 -8.48 -1.08
N TYR A 127 -12.99 -7.65 -0.38
CA TYR A 127 -13.53 -8.03 0.93
C TYR A 127 -14.62 -9.09 0.79
N TYR A 128 -14.73 -9.92 1.81
CA TYR A 128 -15.77 -10.93 1.92
C TYR A 128 -16.32 -10.99 3.35
N SER A 129 -17.52 -11.54 3.49
CA SER A 129 -18.10 -11.90 4.80
C SER A 129 -18.59 -13.34 4.74
N GLU A 130 -18.28 -14.14 5.75
CA GLU A 130 -18.71 -15.54 5.81
C GLU A 130 -20.21 -15.69 6.13
N ASP A 131 -20.80 -14.71 6.79
CA ASP A 131 -22.20 -14.71 7.22
C ASP A 131 -23.12 -13.88 6.32
N GLY A 132 -22.60 -13.39 5.20
CA GLY A 132 -23.37 -12.60 4.22
C GLY A 132 -23.75 -11.19 4.67
N THR A 133 -23.16 -10.67 5.75
CA THR A 133 -23.39 -9.29 6.22
C THR A 133 -22.84 -8.23 5.27
N LEU A 134 -21.83 -8.57 4.46
CA LEU A 134 -21.36 -7.75 3.34
C LEU A 134 -22.04 -8.20 2.05
N THR A 135 -22.75 -7.27 1.41
CA THR A 135 -23.55 -7.52 0.20
C THR A 135 -23.26 -6.50 -0.90
N GLU A 136 -23.70 -6.80 -2.11
CA GLU A 136 -23.52 -5.94 -3.29
C GLU A 136 -24.14 -4.55 -3.18
N ASP A 137 -25.09 -4.38 -2.28
CA ASP A 137 -25.74 -3.09 -2.05
C ASP A 137 -24.83 -2.11 -1.30
N HIS A 138 -23.82 -2.61 -0.59
CA HIS A 138 -22.90 -1.81 0.20
C HIS A 138 -21.96 -0.99 -0.69
N HIS A 139 -21.76 0.27 -0.30
CA HIS A 139 -20.82 1.19 -0.93
C HIS A 139 -19.41 0.63 -0.89
N THR A 140 -19.07 -0.10 0.17
CA THR A 140 -17.76 -0.74 0.34
C THR A 140 -17.42 -1.69 -0.82
N LEU A 141 -18.32 -2.61 -1.18
CA LEU A 141 -18.07 -3.52 -2.31
C LEU A 141 -18.12 -2.80 -3.66
N LYS A 142 -19.02 -1.82 -3.82
CA LYS A 142 -19.08 -0.99 -5.04
C LYS A 142 -17.78 -0.23 -5.28
N LEU A 143 -17.22 0.38 -4.23
CA LEU A 143 -15.93 1.08 -4.27
C LEU A 143 -14.79 0.13 -4.64
N LEU A 144 -14.68 -1.01 -3.96
CA LEU A 144 -13.63 -2.00 -4.22
C LEU A 144 -13.66 -2.51 -5.66
N ARG A 145 -14.85 -2.84 -6.18
CA ARG A 145 -14.96 -3.29 -7.58
C ARG A 145 -14.61 -2.22 -8.58
N THR A 146 -15.06 -0.99 -8.35
CA THR A 146 -14.70 0.14 -9.21
C THR A 146 -13.18 0.31 -9.23
N PHE A 147 -12.53 0.24 -8.07
CA PHE A 147 -11.08 0.29 -7.96
C PHE A 147 -10.39 -0.85 -8.70
N LEU A 148 -10.85 -2.10 -8.53
CA LEU A 148 -10.31 -3.27 -9.24
C LEU A 148 -10.42 -3.11 -10.76
N ASP A 149 -11.55 -2.62 -11.26
CA ASP A 149 -11.76 -2.37 -12.69
C ASP A 149 -10.82 -1.26 -13.20
N CYS A 150 -10.61 -0.21 -12.41
CA CYS A 150 -9.64 0.83 -12.74
C CYS A 150 -8.21 0.31 -12.79
N CYS A 151 -7.76 -0.44 -11.77
CA CYS A 151 -6.44 -1.06 -11.73
C CYS A 151 -6.20 -1.96 -12.95
N LYS A 152 -7.19 -2.81 -13.28
CA LYS A 152 -7.15 -3.66 -14.47
C LYS A 152 -7.02 -2.84 -15.76
N THR A 153 -7.74 -1.73 -15.88
CA THR A 153 -7.69 -0.85 -17.06
C THR A 153 -6.30 -0.26 -17.30
N ILE A 154 -5.56 0.02 -16.22
CA ILE A 154 -4.18 0.55 -16.30
C ILE A 154 -3.11 -0.55 -16.20
N GLY A 155 -3.50 -1.84 -16.26
CA GLY A 155 -2.58 -2.97 -16.23
C GLY A 155 -1.88 -3.16 -14.88
N ARG A 156 -2.54 -2.83 -13.76
CA ARG A 156 -2.04 -3.07 -12.40
C ARG A 156 -2.83 -4.18 -11.74
N GLU A 157 -2.14 -5.14 -11.13
CA GLU A 157 -2.78 -6.23 -10.39
C GLU A 157 -2.98 -5.84 -8.93
N ALA A 158 -4.25 -5.77 -8.52
CA ALA A 158 -4.66 -5.31 -7.21
C ALA A 158 -5.02 -6.46 -6.25
N ARG A 159 -5.03 -7.71 -6.73
CA ARG A 159 -5.28 -8.93 -5.96
C ARG A 159 -4.18 -9.98 -6.21
N PRO A 160 -2.92 -9.65 -5.88
CA PRO A 160 -1.81 -10.57 -6.08
C PRO A 160 -1.86 -11.83 -5.20
N GLY A 161 -2.38 -11.75 -3.96
CA GLY A 161 -2.34 -12.85 -2.99
C GLY A 161 -2.73 -14.22 -3.55
N PRO A 162 -3.92 -14.38 -4.17
CA PRO A 162 -4.36 -15.64 -4.77
C PRO A 162 -3.50 -16.16 -5.93
N GLN A 163 -2.65 -15.32 -6.52
CA GLN A 163 -1.85 -15.63 -7.71
C GLN A 163 -0.37 -15.90 -7.38
N LEU A 164 0.11 -15.46 -6.21
CA LEU A 164 1.51 -15.56 -5.79
C LEU A 164 2.08 -16.97 -5.97
N GLN A 165 1.38 -17.99 -5.46
CA GLN A 165 1.84 -19.38 -5.56
C GLN A 165 2.14 -19.79 -7.01
N GLY A 166 1.24 -19.45 -7.93
CA GLY A 166 1.41 -19.79 -9.34
C GLY A 166 2.60 -19.07 -9.97
N TRP A 167 2.80 -17.78 -9.69
CA TRP A 167 3.95 -17.04 -10.21
C TRP A 167 5.27 -17.57 -9.65
N VAL A 168 5.33 -17.87 -8.35
CA VAL A 168 6.52 -18.41 -7.67
C VAL A 168 6.88 -19.80 -8.20
N GLU A 169 5.90 -20.70 -8.35
CA GLU A 169 6.13 -22.02 -8.93
C GLU A 169 6.63 -21.93 -10.39
N ASN A 170 6.01 -21.05 -11.19
CA ASN A 170 6.36 -20.86 -12.60
C ASN A 170 7.77 -20.26 -12.78
N ALA A 171 8.23 -19.41 -11.87
CA ALA A 171 9.58 -18.85 -11.90
C ALA A 171 10.67 -19.90 -11.63
N GLY A 172 10.33 -21.03 -11.01
CA GLY A 172 11.24 -22.16 -10.83
C GLY A 172 11.60 -22.46 -9.37
N PHE A 173 11.09 -21.69 -8.42
CA PHE A 173 11.26 -21.96 -6.98
C PHE A 173 10.82 -23.39 -6.62
N LYS A 174 11.47 -23.95 -5.61
CA LYS A 174 11.18 -25.28 -5.06
C LYS A 174 10.68 -25.12 -3.62
N ASN A 175 10.01 -26.15 -3.10
CA ASN A 175 9.46 -26.16 -1.74
C ASN A 175 8.51 -24.99 -1.46
N VAL A 176 7.65 -24.66 -2.43
CA VAL A 176 6.68 -23.56 -2.31
C VAL A 176 5.63 -23.91 -1.28
N ASN A 177 5.48 -23.06 -0.26
CA ASN A 177 4.42 -23.13 0.74
C ASN A 177 3.56 -21.87 0.62
N HIS A 178 2.26 -22.05 0.46
CA HIS A 178 1.31 -20.96 0.34
C HIS A 178 0.30 -21.04 1.48
N HIS A 179 0.22 -19.96 2.25
CA HIS A 179 -0.68 -19.83 3.37
C HIS A 179 -1.57 -18.62 3.15
N THR A 180 -2.84 -18.77 3.51
CA THR A 180 -3.81 -17.67 3.47
C THR A 180 -4.24 -17.34 4.89
N PHE A 181 -4.10 -16.09 5.27
CA PHE A 181 -4.49 -15.57 6.57
C PHE A 181 -5.77 -14.75 6.46
N LYS A 182 -6.74 -15.07 7.31
CA LYS A 182 -7.95 -14.26 7.43
C LYS A 182 -7.67 -13.04 8.28
N VAL A 183 -7.88 -11.86 7.71
CA VAL A 183 -7.69 -10.58 8.40
C VAL A 183 -9.06 -9.89 8.53
N PRO A 184 -9.69 -9.93 9.72
CA PRO A 184 -10.95 -9.25 9.96
C PRO A 184 -10.84 -7.73 9.75
N ILE A 185 -11.97 -7.09 9.48
CA ILE A 185 -12.10 -5.63 9.46
C ILE A 185 -13.10 -5.23 10.56
N GLY A 186 -12.59 -4.68 11.65
CA GLY A 186 -13.36 -4.23 12.81
C GLY A 186 -13.47 -5.25 13.95
N PRO A 187 -14.14 -4.87 15.05
CA PRO A 187 -14.12 -5.61 16.32
C PRO A 187 -15.12 -6.77 16.40
N TRP A 188 -15.69 -7.20 15.28
CA TRP A 188 -16.75 -8.21 15.24
C TRP A 188 -16.30 -9.64 15.62
N PRO A 189 -15.03 -10.07 15.46
CA PRO A 189 -14.62 -11.38 15.93
C PRO A 189 -14.80 -11.54 17.45
N LYS A 190 -15.23 -12.71 17.90
CA LYS A 190 -15.36 -13.02 19.33
C LYS A 190 -14.00 -13.26 20.00
N ASP A 191 -13.10 -13.89 19.27
CA ASP A 191 -11.75 -14.19 19.72
C ASP A 191 -10.96 -12.88 19.97
N PRO A 192 -10.37 -12.68 21.17
CA PRO A 192 -9.66 -11.44 21.51
C PRO A 192 -8.48 -11.12 20.57
N HIS A 193 -7.75 -12.12 20.08
CA HIS A 193 -6.63 -11.92 19.19
C HIS A 193 -7.10 -11.39 17.82
N TYR A 194 -8.09 -12.05 17.22
CA TYR A 194 -8.66 -11.60 15.95
C TYR A 194 -9.41 -10.28 16.05
N LYS A 195 -9.97 -9.97 17.22
CA LYS A 195 -10.58 -8.66 17.50
C LYS A 195 -9.54 -7.54 17.49
N ASP A 196 -8.37 -7.74 18.10
CA ASP A 196 -7.28 -6.75 18.08
C ASP A 196 -6.76 -6.54 16.65
N ILE A 197 -6.52 -7.62 15.90
CA ILE A 197 -6.15 -7.55 14.48
C ILE A 197 -7.20 -6.76 13.68
N GLY A 198 -8.48 -7.11 13.87
CA GLY A 198 -9.58 -6.46 13.16
C GLY A 198 -9.69 -4.97 13.45
N MET A 199 -9.45 -4.57 14.70
CA MET A 199 -9.44 -3.16 15.09
C MET A 199 -8.29 -2.38 14.44
N ARG A 200 -7.07 -2.94 14.45
CA ARG A 200 -5.91 -2.30 13.81
C ARG A 200 -6.11 -2.16 12.31
N ASN A 201 -6.59 -3.23 11.67
CA ASN A 201 -6.87 -3.24 10.24
C ASN A 201 -7.97 -2.21 9.87
N LEU A 202 -9.03 -2.10 10.69
CA LEU A 202 -10.04 -1.08 10.50
C LEU A 202 -9.46 0.34 10.57
N VAL A 203 -8.58 0.63 11.54
CA VAL A 203 -7.93 1.94 11.64
C VAL A 203 -7.08 2.22 10.40
N GLN A 204 -6.23 1.27 10.00
CA GLN A 204 -5.39 1.39 8.80
C GLN A 204 -6.23 1.68 7.54
N ILE A 205 -7.31 0.93 7.32
CA ILE A 205 -8.20 1.15 6.17
C ILE A 205 -8.84 2.54 6.25
N LEU A 206 -9.34 2.95 7.42
CA LEU A 206 -10.02 4.23 7.57
C LEU A 206 -9.11 5.44 7.33
N GLU A 207 -7.85 5.35 7.76
CA GLU A 207 -6.83 6.38 7.56
C GLU A 207 -6.31 6.38 6.12
N GLY A 208 -6.16 5.21 5.49
CA GLY A 208 -5.65 5.05 4.13
C GLY A 208 -6.69 5.21 3.00
N LEU A 209 -7.99 5.20 3.31
CA LEU A 209 -9.08 5.25 2.31
C LEU A 209 -8.83 6.27 1.20
N GLU A 210 -8.56 7.53 1.57
CA GLU A 210 -8.39 8.56 0.55
C GLU A 210 -7.14 8.35 -0.31
N ALA A 211 -6.03 7.96 0.31
CA ALA A 211 -4.77 7.72 -0.39
C ALA A 211 -4.90 6.61 -1.44
N TYR A 212 -5.63 5.54 -1.16
CA TYR A 212 -5.84 4.46 -2.11
C TYR A 212 -6.73 4.84 -3.29
N TYR A 213 -7.84 5.54 -3.03
CA TYR A 213 -8.90 5.67 -4.03
C TYR A 213 -8.87 6.99 -4.81
N LEU A 214 -8.42 8.10 -4.21
CA LEU A 214 -8.61 9.43 -4.79
C LEU A 214 -7.99 9.56 -6.19
N ARG A 215 -6.72 9.23 -6.33
CA ARG A 215 -6.00 9.40 -7.60
C ARG A 215 -6.50 8.46 -8.69
N ILE A 216 -6.77 7.20 -8.35
CA ILE A 216 -7.25 6.22 -9.33
C ILE A 216 -8.68 6.54 -9.78
N LEU A 217 -9.59 6.89 -8.88
CA LEU A 217 -10.98 7.15 -9.28
C LEU A 217 -11.14 8.47 -10.04
N THR A 218 -10.39 9.51 -9.68
CA THR A 218 -10.41 10.77 -10.44
C THR A 218 -9.71 10.64 -11.80
N GLY A 219 -8.56 9.95 -11.85
CA GLY A 219 -7.75 9.84 -13.05
C GLY A 219 -8.23 8.78 -14.05
N VAL A 220 -8.80 7.66 -13.58
CA VAL A 220 -9.19 6.51 -14.41
C VAL A 220 -10.70 6.40 -14.56
N ALA A 221 -11.46 6.48 -13.47
CA ALA A 221 -12.93 6.41 -13.52
C ALA A 221 -13.59 7.74 -13.92
N GLY A 222 -12.82 8.84 -13.94
CA GLY A 222 -13.31 10.18 -14.29
C GLY A 222 -14.24 10.79 -13.26
N TRP A 223 -14.24 10.30 -12.01
CA TRP A 223 -15.04 10.86 -10.94
C TRP A 223 -14.51 12.24 -10.54
N SER A 224 -15.39 13.13 -10.13
CA SER A 224 -15.01 14.34 -9.43
C SER A 224 -14.50 14.01 -8.01
N GLU A 225 -13.67 14.89 -7.45
CA GLU A 225 -13.21 14.75 -6.06
C GLU A 225 -14.39 14.70 -5.08
N ILE A 226 -15.48 15.43 -5.35
CA ILE A 226 -16.68 15.44 -4.52
C ILE A 226 -17.38 14.08 -4.53
N GLU A 227 -17.50 13.44 -5.69
CA GLU A 227 -18.09 12.09 -5.81
C GLU A 227 -17.25 11.06 -5.05
N VAL A 228 -15.92 11.13 -5.18
CA VAL A 228 -15.01 10.27 -4.42
C VAL A 228 -15.21 10.48 -2.92
N GLN A 229 -15.14 11.72 -2.44
CA GLN A 229 -15.28 12.02 -1.01
C GLN A 229 -16.64 11.59 -0.46
N THR A 230 -17.70 11.72 -1.25
CA THR A 230 -19.05 11.24 -0.90
C THR A 230 -19.08 9.72 -0.75
N MET A 231 -18.49 8.99 -1.70
CA MET A 231 -18.36 7.53 -1.64
C MET A 231 -17.53 7.09 -0.42
N LEU A 232 -16.37 7.72 -0.20
CA LEU A 232 -15.51 7.41 0.95
C LEU A 232 -16.20 7.68 2.28
N ALA A 233 -16.99 8.76 2.38
CA ALA A 233 -17.80 9.03 3.58
C ALA A 233 -18.85 7.94 3.83
N ALA A 234 -19.54 7.45 2.79
CA ALA A 234 -20.49 6.34 2.91
C ALA A 234 -19.79 5.05 3.37
N VAL A 235 -18.63 4.73 2.79
CA VAL A 235 -17.82 3.55 3.17
C VAL A 235 -17.34 3.64 4.63
N ARG A 236 -16.86 4.82 5.07
CA ARG A 236 -16.47 5.03 6.49
C ARG A 236 -17.64 4.75 7.44
N ASN A 237 -18.85 5.16 7.07
CA ASN A 237 -20.05 4.92 7.88
C ASN A 237 -20.43 3.44 7.93
N GLU A 238 -20.35 2.73 6.79
CA GLU A 238 -20.59 1.28 6.73
C GLU A 238 -19.61 0.51 7.61
N MET A 239 -18.30 0.79 7.49
CA MET A 239 -17.25 0.13 8.26
C MET A 239 -17.36 0.39 9.77
N LYS A 240 -17.75 1.61 10.17
CA LYS A 240 -17.93 1.98 11.58
C LYS A 240 -19.25 1.51 12.17
N SER A 241 -20.19 1.01 11.35
CA SER A 241 -21.51 0.60 11.82
C SER A 241 -21.49 -0.62 12.75
N GLY A 242 -20.44 -1.44 12.67
CA GLY A 242 -20.35 -2.72 13.39
C GLY A 242 -21.31 -3.79 12.89
N LYS A 243 -22.04 -3.55 11.80
CA LYS A 243 -23.01 -4.48 11.21
C LYS A 243 -22.44 -5.34 10.10
N MET A 244 -21.30 -4.94 9.55
CA MET A 244 -20.62 -5.59 8.44
C MET A 244 -19.44 -6.40 8.98
N HIS A 245 -19.52 -7.73 8.92
CA HIS A 245 -18.48 -8.64 9.39
C HIS A 245 -17.50 -8.97 8.25
N ALA A 246 -16.92 -7.92 7.67
CA ALA A 246 -15.99 -8.04 6.56
C ALA A 246 -14.62 -8.57 7.00
N SER A 247 -13.96 -9.28 6.09
CA SER A 247 -12.58 -9.77 6.18
C SER A 247 -11.88 -9.61 4.84
N MET A 248 -10.54 -9.58 4.89
CA MET A 248 -9.65 -9.74 3.73
C MET A 248 -8.85 -11.04 3.87
N LYS A 249 -8.20 -11.43 2.78
CA LYS A 249 -7.20 -12.49 2.80
C LYS A 249 -5.82 -11.86 2.55
N LEU A 250 -4.86 -12.19 3.42
CA LEU A 250 -3.43 -11.98 3.21
C LEU A 250 -2.80 -13.31 2.78
#